data_AF-A0A6J0TSF0-F1
#
_entry.id   AF-A0A6J0TSF0-F1
#
_cell.length_a   1.000
_cell.length_b   1.000
_cell.length_c   1.000
_cell.angle_alpha   90.00
_cell.angle_beta   90.00
_cell.angle_gamma   90.00
#
_symmetry.space_group_name_H-M   'P 1'
#
loop_
_entity.id
_entity.type
_entity.pdbx_description
1 polymer ?
#
loop_
_entity_poly.entity_id
_entity_poly.type
_entity_poly.pdbx_seq_one_letter_code
_entity_poly.pdbx_strand_id
1 'polypeptide(L)'
;MWFAYGIQEVPDDIDLVSIIAHSETRTSDLRIAVRRSGFGSHHRLNFLQPEVGKTRRNCYTLPGYGFNYGLYLHGNDGGVPEAIGHWNTMKPKAVLAKEKPRDYQASNRQAVKDGYVTAHEHNLYRQTKDFRLNEEDERRFKRAPPNVPVDMTYGRPARPSTPFFDLLQHKYKEMWMEQQRALIKAEKAEKQQQKRRGKVYDTRTTLLRKHQPPMKEEHLWRIAHFQKVGPHLSTFEDQKRYDKAMEAFRAEIPVRIGTLAQGLYTTG
;
A
#
# COMPACT_ATOMS: atom_id res chain seq x y z
N MET A 1 -26.28 24.66 21.78
CA MET A 1 -27.43 25.46 22.24
C MET A 1 -27.98 24.75 23.47
N TRP A 2 -28.08 25.46 24.60
CA TRP A 2 -28.26 24.89 25.93
C TRP A 2 -29.60 24.18 26.09
N PHE A 3 -29.62 23.03 26.79
CA PHE A 3 -30.84 22.44 27.31
C PHE A 3 -30.88 22.69 28.82
N ALA A 4 -31.92 23.40 29.27
CA ALA A 4 -32.24 23.58 30.68
C ALA A 4 -33.05 22.35 31.16
N TYR A 5 -32.69 21.80 32.30
CA TYR A 5 -33.48 20.79 33.00
C TYR A 5 -34.21 21.48 34.16
N GLY A 6 -35.53 21.58 34.07
CA GLY A 6 -36.39 21.89 35.20
C GLY A 6 -36.76 20.58 35.91
N ILE A 7 -36.53 20.52 37.22
CA ILE A 7 -37.04 19.46 38.09
C ILE A 7 -38.09 20.11 38.98
N GLN A 8 -39.29 19.55 39.00
CA GLN A 8 -40.36 19.88 39.95
C GLN A 8 -40.70 18.60 40.72
N GLU A 9 -40.82 18.71 42.05
CA GLU A 9 -40.85 17.59 43.01
C GLU A 9 -42.21 16.82 43.07
N VAL A 10 -42.11 15.46 43.08
CA VAL A 10 -42.65 14.41 44.01
C VAL A 10 -44.11 14.58 44.55
N PRO A 11 -44.99 13.55 44.73
CA PRO A 11 -44.77 12.09 44.92
C PRO A 11 -45.71 11.10 44.16
N ASP A 12 -45.34 9.82 44.27
CA ASP A 12 -46.18 8.60 44.37
C ASP A 12 -47.39 8.46 43.44
N ASP A 13 -47.18 7.84 42.28
CA ASP A 13 -47.69 6.49 41.98
C ASP A 13 -47.29 6.15 40.52
N ILE A 14 -47.36 4.87 40.17
CA ILE A 14 -46.84 4.28 38.94
C ILE A 14 -47.38 4.99 37.69
N ASP A 15 -46.59 5.88 37.10
CA ASP A 15 -46.86 6.44 35.77
C ASP A 15 -46.24 5.55 34.68
N LEU A 16 -47.12 4.86 33.94
CA LEU A 16 -46.81 4.20 32.67
C LEU A 16 -46.22 5.23 31.69
N VAL A 17 -44.90 5.22 31.52
CA VAL A 17 -44.24 6.03 30.49
C VAL A 17 -44.49 5.40 29.11
N SER A 18 -45.54 5.84 28.41
CA SER A 18 -45.72 5.53 26.98
C SER A 18 -44.77 6.39 26.14
N ILE A 19 -43.68 5.81 25.66
CA ILE A 19 -42.80 6.48 24.69
C ILE A 19 -43.35 6.24 23.28
N ILE A 20 -44.11 7.21 22.75
CA ILE A 20 -44.59 7.20 21.37
C ILE A 20 -43.63 8.01 20.51
N ALA A 21 -42.84 7.34 19.67
CA ALA A 21 -42.00 7.98 18.67
C ALA A 21 -42.81 8.19 17.37
N HIS A 22 -43.10 9.44 17.03
CA HIS A 22 -43.63 9.82 15.71
C HIS A 22 -42.45 10.11 14.77
N SER A 23 -42.34 9.36 13.68
CA SER A 23 -41.43 9.69 12.58
C SER A 23 -42.23 10.12 11.35
N GLU A 24 -42.18 11.41 11.04
CA GLU A 24 -42.77 11.96 9.81
C GLU A 24 -41.83 11.65 8.64
N THR A 25 -42.28 10.78 7.73
CA THR A 25 -41.51 10.40 6.54
C THR A 25 -41.64 11.49 5.47
N ARG A 26 -40.56 12.22 5.19
CA ARG A 26 -40.39 12.90 3.91
C ARG A 26 -39.49 12.07 3.01
N THR A 27 -40.14 11.45 2.02
CA THR A 27 -39.57 10.69 0.93
C THR A 27 -38.81 11.60 -0.05
N SER A 28 -37.59 11.22 -0.38
CA SER A 28 -37.02 11.45 -1.71
C SER A 28 -36.15 10.25 -2.09
N ASP A 29 -36.67 9.55 -3.09
CA ASP A 29 -36.25 8.30 -3.72
C ASP A 29 -34.74 8.02 -3.85
N LEU A 30 -34.27 6.94 -3.23
CA LEU A 30 -33.35 5.98 -3.85
C LEU A 30 -33.68 4.57 -3.35
N ARG A 31 -34.14 3.73 -4.28
CA ARG A 31 -34.52 2.33 -4.08
C ARG A 31 -33.30 1.49 -3.68
N ILE A 32 -33.15 1.23 -2.38
CA ILE A 32 -32.44 0.06 -1.88
C ILE A 32 -33.46 -0.77 -1.09
N ALA A 33 -34.21 -1.60 -1.81
CA ALA A 33 -35.05 -2.62 -1.21
C ALA A 33 -34.17 -3.78 -0.73
N VAL A 34 -33.46 -3.59 0.38
CA VAL A 34 -33.00 -4.71 1.21
C VAL A 34 -33.95 -4.76 2.39
N ARG A 35 -34.89 -5.70 2.32
CA ARG A 35 -35.83 -6.06 3.38
C ARG A 35 -35.04 -6.51 4.61
N ARG A 36 -34.60 -5.57 5.43
CA ARG A 36 -34.03 -5.83 6.76
C ARG A 36 -35.20 -6.08 7.73
N SER A 37 -35.79 -7.27 7.66
CA SER A 37 -36.80 -7.74 8.63
C SER A 37 -36.22 -8.15 9.99
N GLY A 38 -35.00 -7.74 10.32
CA GLY A 38 -34.31 -8.08 11.58
C GLY A 38 -34.03 -6.90 12.50
N PHE A 39 -34.37 -5.67 12.11
CA PHE A 39 -34.03 -4.46 12.88
C PHE A 39 -35.03 -4.15 14.02
N GLY A 40 -35.70 -5.16 14.60
CA GLY A 40 -36.67 -4.97 15.68
C GLY A 40 -36.23 -5.46 17.06
N SER A 41 -35.37 -6.49 17.11
CA SER A 41 -35.14 -7.23 18.36
C SER A 41 -33.78 -6.96 19.01
N HIS A 42 -32.79 -6.49 18.25
CA HIS A 42 -31.40 -6.41 18.75
C HIS A 42 -31.10 -5.16 19.59
N HIS A 43 -31.89 -4.09 19.46
CA HIS A 43 -31.63 -2.82 20.15
C HIS A 43 -32.34 -2.70 21.50
N ARG A 44 -33.37 -3.51 21.75
CA ARG A 44 -34.17 -3.45 22.99
C ARG A 44 -33.53 -4.15 24.18
N LEU A 45 -32.58 -5.07 23.96
CA LEU A 45 -31.95 -5.86 25.02
C LEU A 45 -30.65 -5.23 25.57
N ASN A 46 -30.06 -4.25 24.87
CA ASN A 46 -28.85 -3.57 25.33
C ASN A 46 -29.09 -2.53 26.44
N PHE A 47 -30.35 -2.16 26.69
CA PHE A 47 -30.77 -1.28 27.77
C PHE A 47 -31.17 -2.02 29.06
N LEU A 48 -31.17 -3.36 29.07
CA LEU A 48 -31.39 -4.13 30.30
C LEU A 48 -30.10 -4.20 31.12
N GLN A 49 -30.24 -4.07 32.44
CA GLN A 49 -29.12 -4.15 33.38
C GLN A 49 -28.42 -5.51 33.25
N PRO A 50 -27.07 -5.55 33.27
CA PRO A 50 -26.33 -6.81 33.22
C PRO A 50 -26.56 -7.62 34.50
N GLU A 51 -27.02 -8.86 34.36
CA GLU A 51 -27.11 -9.81 35.47
C GLU A 51 -25.69 -10.16 35.96
N VAL A 52 -25.41 -9.93 37.25
CA VAL A 52 -24.11 -10.24 37.85
C VAL A 52 -23.85 -11.74 37.77
N GLY A 53 -22.67 -12.11 37.26
CA GLY A 53 -22.24 -13.51 37.11
C GLY A 53 -22.63 -14.17 35.79
N LYS A 54 -23.32 -13.49 34.86
CA LYS A 54 -23.61 -14.02 33.52
C LYS A 54 -23.04 -13.10 32.43
N THR A 55 -22.58 -13.71 31.34
CA THR A 55 -22.13 -12.95 30.16
C THR A 55 -23.34 -12.29 29.48
N ARG A 56 -23.15 -11.09 28.92
CA ARG A 56 -24.20 -10.35 28.21
C ARG A 56 -24.74 -11.21 27.07
N ARG A 57 -26.08 -11.33 26.99
CA ARG A 57 -26.75 -12.13 25.95
C ARG A 57 -26.60 -11.44 24.60
N ASN A 58 -25.84 -12.05 23.70
CA ASN A 58 -25.75 -11.59 22.31
C ASN A 58 -26.97 -12.15 21.56
N CYS A 59 -27.78 -11.29 20.93
CA CYS A 59 -29.11 -11.64 20.40
C CYS A 59 -29.07 -12.40 19.07
N TYR A 60 -28.07 -13.25 18.87
CA TYR A 60 -27.93 -14.08 17.67
C TYR A 60 -28.50 -15.48 17.92
N THR A 61 -29.22 -16.01 16.93
CA THR A 61 -29.66 -17.41 16.94
C THR A 61 -28.43 -18.30 16.77
N LEU A 62 -28.01 -18.92 17.87
CA LEU A 62 -26.90 -19.86 17.86
C LEU A 62 -27.36 -21.22 17.31
N PRO A 63 -26.50 -21.94 16.57
CA PRO A 63 -26.77 -23.33 16.21
C PRO A 63 -26.97 -24.19 17.48
N GLY A 64 -27.82 -25.21 17.36
CA GLY A 64 -28.32 -26.00 18.49
C GLY A 64 -27.24 -26.71 19.31
N TYR A 65 -27.64 -27.32 20.42
CA TYR A 65 -26.74 -27.88 21.44
C TYR A 65 -25.73 -28.93 20.91
N GLY A 66 -26.04 -29.64 19.82
CA GLY A 66 -25.13 -30.61 19.20
C GLY A 66 -24.07 -30.01 18.27
N PHE A 67 -24.01 -28.68 18.12
CA PHE A 67 -23.02 -28.01 17.27
C PHE A 67 -21.72 -27.76 18.04
N ASN A 68 -20.64 -28.36 17.58
CA ASN A 68 -19.30 -28.10 18.12
C ASN A 68 -18.73 -26.84 17.46
N TYR A 69 -18.53 -25.80 18.25
CA TYR A 69 -17.84 -24.59 17.81
C TYR A 69 -16.34 -24.85 17.69
N GLY A 70 -15.74 -24.29 16.64
CA GLY A 70 -14.31 -24.43 16.37
C GLY A 70 -14.04 -25.15 15.04
N LEU A 71 -12.79 -25.08 14.58
CA LEU A 71 -12.36 -25.76 13.38
C LEU A 71 -11.95 -27.19 13.74
N TYR A 72 -12.77 -28.17 13.36
CA TYR A 72 -12.38 -29.57 13.49
C TYR A 72 -11.44 -29.95 12.33
N LEU A 73 -10.16 -30.15 12.65
CA LEU A 73 -9.17 -30.65 11.71
C LEU A 73 -9.16 -32.18 11.80
N HIS A 74 -9.74 -32.85 10.80
CA HIS A 74 -9.70 -34.30 10.72
C HIS A 74 -8.28 -34.75 10.33
N GLY A 75 -7.64 -35.54 11.19
CA GLY A 75 -6.31 -36.09 10.93
C GLY A 75 -6.39 -37.29 10.00
N ASN A 76 -6.25 -37.06 8.69
CA ASN A 76 -6.18 -38.12 7.68
C ASN A 76 -4.76 -38.72 7.53
N ASP A 77 -3.85 -38.37 8.43
CA ASP A 77 -2.40 -38.53 8.20
C ASP A 77 -1.84 -39.90 8.62
N GLY A 78 -2.69 -40.89 8.93
CA GLY A 78 -2.22 -42.26 9.21
C GLY A 78 -1.39 -42.46 10.47
N GLY A 79 -1.05 -41.37 11.16
CA GLY A 79 -0.17 -41.34 12.32
C GLY A 79 1.31 -41.52 11.99
N VAL A 80 2.11 -41.65 13.05
CA VAL A 80 3.57 -41.81 13.00
C VAL A 80 4.07 -42.94 12.08
N PRO A 81 3.46 -44.15 12.05
CA PRO A 81 3.99 -45.23 11.20
C PRO A 81 3.84 -44.93 9.71
N GLU A 82 2.76 -44.27 9.29
CA GLU A 82 2.56 -43.90 7.88
C GLU A 82 3.52 -42.79 7.46
N ALA A 83 3.80 -41.83 8.36
CA ALA A 83 4.77 -40.75 8.14
C ALA A 83 6.22 -41.23 8.01
N ILE A 84 6.61 -42.30 8.72
CA ILE A 84 7.97 -42.87 8.66
C ILE A 84 8.10 -43.84 7.47
N GLY A 85 7.05 -44.63 7.20
CA GLY A 85 7.11 -45.72 6.22
C GLY A 85 6.96 -45.30 4.76
N HIS A 86 6.40 -44.12 4.48
CA HIS A 86 6.10 -43.69 3.11
C HIS A 86 6.50 -42.24 2.87
N TRP A 87 7.28 -42.00 1.82
CA TRP A 87 7.52 -40.65 1.32
C TRP A 87 6.26 -40.15 0.59
N ASN A 88 5.30 -39.60 1.34
CA ASN A 88 4.07 -39.09 0.76
C ASN A 88 4.34 -37.75 0.06
N THR A 89 4.59 -37.81 -1.25
CA THR A 89 4.69 -36.60 -2.06
C THR A 89 3.28 -36.07 -2.23
N MET A 90 2.96 -34.95 -1.57
CA MET A 90 1.67 -34.29 -1.73
C MET A 90 1.44 -34.03 -3.22
N LYS A 91 0.50 -34.77 -3.81
CA LYS A 91 0.07 -34.50 -5.18
C LYS A 91 -0.61 -33.14 -5.14
N PRO A 92 -0.17 -32.17 -5.96
CA PRO A 92 -0.83 -30.88 -6.01
C PRO A 92 -2.32 -31.13 -6.29
N LYS A 93 -3.17 -30.63 -5.41
CA LYS A 93 -4.62 -30.69 -5.60
C LYS A 93 -4.92 -30.00 -6.93
N ALA A 94 -5.49 -30.73 -7.87
CA ALA A 94 -5.93 -30.15 -9.14
C ALA A 94 -6.94 -29.05 -8.81
N VAL A 95 -6.59 -27.80 -9.12
CA VAL A 95 -7.49 -26.67 -8.88
C VAL A 95 -8.64 -26.84 -9.88
N LEU A 96 -9.87 -26.88 -9.36
CA LEU A 96 -11.05 -26.97 -10.22
C LEU A 96 -11.01 -25.79 -11.21
N ALA A 97 -11.38 -26.01 -12.47
CA ALA A 97 -11.31 -24.96 -13.50
C ALA A 97 -12.01 -23.65 -13.09
N LYS A 98 -13.06 -23.74 -12.25
CA LYS A 98 -13.82 -22.61 -11.70
C LYS A 98 -13.07 -21.81 -10.61
N GLU A 99 -12.07 -22.40 -9.97
CA GLU A 99 -11.22 -21.76 -8.96
C GLU A 99 -9.99 -21.07 -9.58
N LYS A 100 -9.69 -21.35 -10.85
CA LYS A 100 -8.55 -20.74 -11.54
C LYS A 100 -8.74 -19.22 -11.70
N PRO A 101 -7.68 -18.41 -11.56
CA PRO A 101 -7.78 -16.98 -11.79
C PRO A 101 -8.14 -16.69 -13.26
N ARG A 102 -8.92 -15.62 -13.49
CA ARG A 102 -9.32 -15.18 -14.84
C ARG A 102 -8.14 -14.56 -15.59
N ASP A 103 -8.04 -14.84 -16.89
CA ASP A 103 -7.06 -14.20 -17.77
C ASP A 103 -7.65 -12.93 -18.41
N TYR A 104 -7.37 -11.79 -17.78
CA TYR A 104 -7.84 -10.50 -18.28
C TYR A 104 -7.16 -10.07 -19.60
N GLN A 105 -5.92 -10.51 -19.87
CA GLN A 105 -5.21 -10.11 -21.07
C GLN A 105 -5.76 -10.84 -22.30
N ALA A 106 -5.96 -12.16 -22.19
CA ALA A 106 -6.60 -12.93 -23.25
C ALA A 106 -8.06 -12.49 -23.45
N SER A 107 -8.80 -12.27 -22.37
CA SER A 107 -10.19 -11.79 -22.42
C SER A 107 -10.30 -10.43 -23.12
N ASN A 108 -9.49 -9.44 -22.73
CA ASN A 108 -9.53 -8.10 -23.35
C ASN A 108 -9.09 -8.16 -24.83
N ARG A 109 -8.06 -8.96 -25.16
CA ARG A 109 -7.63 -9.15 -26.55
C ARG A 109 -8.75 -9.70 -27.41
N GLN A 110 -9.48 -10.70 -26.91
CA GLN A 110 -10.58 -11.30 -27.67
C GLN A 110 -11.80 -10.38 -27.72
N ALA A 111 -12.10 -9.63 -26.64
CA ALA A 111 -13.17 -8.64 -26.63
C ALA A 111 -12.98 -7.60 -27.75
N VAL A 112 -11.76 -7.08 -27.90
CA VAL A 112 -11.42 -6.13 -28.96
C VAL A 112 -11.53 -6.78 -30.35
N LYS A 113 -11.10 -8.04 -30.51
CA LYS A 113 -11.26 -8.78 -31.78
C LYS A 113 -12.72 -8.98 -32.18
N ASP A 114 -13.59 -9.18 -31.19
CA ASP A 114 -15.02 -9.37 -31.38
C ASP A 114 -15.78 -8.04 -31.51
N GLY A 115 -15.09 -6.89 -31.43
CA GLY A 115 -15.65 -5.56 -31.64
C GLY A 115 -16.19 -4.86 -30.39
N TYR A 116 -15.96 -5.42 -29.20
CA TYR A 116 -16.30 -4.77 -27.93
C TYR A 116 -15.17 -3.79 -27.54
N VAL A 117 -15.48 -2.50 -27.52
CA VAL A 117 -14.49 -1.42 -27.26
C VAL A 117 -14.82 -0.67 -25.97
N THR A 118 -16.09 -0.65 -25.57
CA THR A 118 -16.55 0.07 -24.38
C THR A 118 -16.30 -0.73 -23.09
N ALA A 119 -16.11 -0.04 -21.96
CA ALA A 119 -15.93 -0.69 -20.66
C ALA A 119 -17.17 -1.51 -20.21
N HIS A 120 -18.37 -1.01 -20.50
CA HIS A 120 -19.63 -1.71 -20.21
C HIS A 120 -19.74 -3.02 -21.01
N GLU A 121 -19.44 -2.96 -22.30
CA GLU A 121 -19.37 -4.11 -23.20
C GLU A 121 -18.35 -5.15 -22.74
N HIS A 122 -17.14 -4.72 -22.33
CA HIS A 122 -16.13 -5.61 -21.76
C HIS A 122 -16.62 -6.31 -20.48
N ASN A 123 -17.41 -5.62 -19.64
CA ASN A 123 -17.99 -6.24 -18.45
C ASN A 123 -19.04 -7.30 -18.81
N LEU A 124 -19.90 -7.04 -19.81
CA LEU A 124 -20.83 -8.04 -20.32
C LEU A 124 -20.09 -9.23 -20.94
N TYR A 125 -19.05 -8.96 -21.72
CA TYR A 125 -18.21 -9.95 -22.36
C TYR A 125 -17.53 -10.90 -21.35
N ARG A 126 -17.13 -10.38 -20.19
CA ARG A 126 -16.56 -11.18 -19.08
C ARG A 126 -17.58 -12.05 -18.36
N GLN A 127 -18.86 -11.71 -18.42
CA GLN A 127 -19.93 -12.53 -17.84
C GLN A 127 -20.31 -13.68 -18.79
N THR A 128 -20.30 -13.42 -20.10
CA THR A 128 -20.68 -14.41 -21.11
C THR A 128 -19.56 -15.37 -21.47
N LYS A 129 -18.30 -14.91 -21.51
CA LYS A 129 -17.15 -15.73 -21.85
C LYS A 129 -16.18 -15.82 -20.68
N ASP A 130 -15.92 -17.05 -20.23
CA ASP A 130 -15.03 -17.31 -19.11
C ASP A 130 -13.63 -17.73 -19.58
N PHE A 131 -12.71 -16.77 -19.65
CA PHE A 131 -11.29 -17.01 -19.95
C PHE A 131 -10.51 -17.19 -18.65
N ARG A 132 -9.99 -18.40 -18.42
CA ARG A 132 -9.21 -18.75 -17.23
C ARG A 132 -7.75 -18.96 -17.60
N LEU A 133 -6.86 -18.65 -16.66
CA LEU A 133 -5.44 -18.94 -16.81
C LEU A 133 -5.22 -20.45 -16.81
N ASN A 134 -4.42 -20.93 -17.77
CA ASN A 134 -3.97 -22.31 -17.79
C ASN A 134 -2.90 -22.52 -16.72
N GLU A 135 -2.92 -23.67 -16.05
CA GLU A 135 -1.91 -24.00 -15.02
C GLU A 135 -0.52 -24.21 -15.63
N GLU A 136 -0.48 -24.56 -16.90
CA GLU A 136 0.70 -24.80 -17.73
C GLU A 136 1.21 -23.52 -18.41
N ASP A 137 0.64 -22.35 -18.13
CA ASP A 137 1.10 -21.11 -18.74
C ASP A 137 2.49 -20.73 -18.17
N GLU A 138 3.52 -21.25 -18.83
CA GLU A 138 4.95 -21.18 -18.47
C GLU A 138 5.48 -19.75 -18.34
N ARG A 139 4.69 -18.76 -18.78
CA ARG A 139 5.01 -17.33 -18.68
C ARG A 139 5.22 -16.86 -17.24
N ARG A 140 4.62 -17.53 -16.24
CA ARG A 140 4.76 -17.10 -14.85
C ARG A 140 6.06 -17.57 -14.22
N PHE A 141 6.46 -18.82 -14.41
CA PHE A 141 7.71 -19.36 -13.89
C PHE A 141 8.13 -20.57 -14.71
N LYS A 142 9.39 -20.61 -15.18
CA LYS A 142 9.99 -21.86 -15.64
C LYS A 142 10.07 -22.79 -14.43
N ARG A 143 9.11 -23.71 -14.30
CA ARG A 143 9.03 -24.67 -13.18
C ARG A 143 10.15 -25.72 -13.25
N ALA A 144 10.79 -25.85 -14.40
CA ALA A 144 11.97 -26.67 -14.53
C ALA A 144 13.20 -25.93 -13.99
N PRO A 145 14.03 -26.56 -13.13
CA PRO A 145 15.36 -26.05 -12.87
C PRO A 145 16.09 -25.86 -14.22
N PRO A 146 16.90 -24.80 -14.37
CA PRO A 146 17.69 -24.63 -15.58
C PRO A 146 18.48 -25.91 -15.84
N ASN A 147 18.54 -26.35 -17.10
CA ASN A 147 19.28 -27.55 -17.47
C ASN A 147 20.76 -27.32 -17.14
N VAL A 148 21.25 -27.96 -16.07
CA VAL A 148 22.62 -27.83 -15.61
C VAL A 148 23.45 -28.97 -16.23
N PRO A 149 24.60 -28.67 -16.88
CA PRO A 149 25.50 -29.70 -17.38
C PRO A 149 25.94 -30.66 -16.27
N VAL A 150 26.09 -31.96 -16.60
CA VAL A 150 26.47 -33.02 -15.63
C VAL A 150 27.81 -32.74 -14.94
N ASP A 151 28.71 -32.00 -15.59
CA ASP A 151 30.04 -31.63 -15.08
C ASP A 151 30.05 -30.30 -14.28
N MET A 152 28.89 -29.68 -14.05
CA MET A 152 28.84 -28.43 -13.29
C MET A 152 28.94 -28.71 -11.79
N THR A 153 30.06 -28.30 -11.19
CA THR A 153 30.20 -28.29 -9.73
C THR A 153 29.41 -27.12 -9.13
N TYR A 154 28.45 -27.42 -8.24
CA TYR A 154 27.74 -26.39 -7.49
C TYR A 154 28.63 -25.82 -6.38
N GLY A 155 28.69 -24.50 -6.28
CA GLY A 155 29.46 -23.81 -5.25
C GLY A 155 30.08 -22.51 -5.75
N ARG A 156 30.59 -21.69 -4.84
CA ARG A 156 31.37 -20.51 -5.21
C ARG A 156 32.80 -21.00 -5.51
N PRO A 157 33.36 -20.74 -6.70
CA PRO A 157 34.77 -21.06 -6.94
C PRO A 157 35.62 -20.33 -5.89
N ALA A 158 36.73 -20.94 -5.50
CA ALA A 158 37.67 -20.32 -4.58
C ALA A 158 38.00 -18.91 -5.10
N ARG A 159 37.67 -17.88 -4.30
CA ARG A 159 37.96 -16.50 -4.67
C ARG A 159 39.49 -16.42 -4.84
N PRO A 160 40.01 -16.04 -6.02
CA PRO A 160 41.45 -15.81 -6.15
C PRO A 160 41.84 -14.80 -5.08
N SER A 161 42.95 -15.06 -4.37
CA SER A 161 43.48 -14.09 -3.43
C SER A 161 43.68 -12.76 -4.15
N THR A 162 43.40 -11.65 -3.46
CA THR A 162 43.73 -10.32 -3.98
C THR A 162 45.19 -10.36 -4.42
N PRO A 163 45.52 -10.03 -5.68
CA PRO A 163 46.88 -10.16 -6.18
C PRO A 163 47.79 -9.27 -5.34
N PHE A 164 48.54 -9.90 -4.44
CA PHE A 164 49.36 -9.19 -3.43
C PHE A 164 50.38 -8.26 -4.09
N PHE A 165 50.84 -8.65 -5.27
CA PHE A 165 51.75 -7.86 -6.10
C PHE A 165 51.14 -6.52 -6.54
N ASP A 166 49.86 -6.48 -6.92
CA ASP A 166 49.18 -5.24 -7.32
C ASP A 166 49.04 -4.25 -6.14
N LEU A 167 49.02 -4.75 -4.90
CA LEU A 167 49.03 -3.93 -3.68
C LEU A 167 50.42 -3.35 -3.41
N LEU A 168 51.46 -4.18 -3.51
CA LEU A 168 52.87 -3.75 -3.37
C LEU A 168 53.25 -2.70 -4.42
N GLN A 169 52.75 -2.86 -5.65
CA GLN A 169 53.00 -1.91 -6.74
C GLN A 169 52.10 -0.67 -6.70
N HIS A 170 51.21 -0.55 -5.71
CA HIS A 170 50.24 0.56 -5.62
C HIS A 170 49.36 0.78 -6.86
N LYS A 171 49.14 -0.27 -7.66
CA LYS A 171 48.37 -0.20 -8.91
C LYS A 171 46.96 0.35 -8.72
N TYR A 172 46.30 0.03 -7.60
CA TYR A 172 44.98 0.56 -7.28
C TYR A 172 44.98 2.08 -7.00
N LYS A 173 46.05 2.60 -6.40
CA LYS A 173 46.25 4.04 -6.23
C LYS A 173 46.42 4.70 -7.60
N GLU A 174 47.22 4.11 -8.48
CA GLU A 174 47.44 4.63 -9.83
C GLU A 174 46.14 4.65 -10.64
N MET A 175 45.37 3.55 -10.65
CA MET A 175 44.06 3.49 -11.31
C MET A 175 43.10 4.58 -10.78
N TRP A 176 43.07 4.79 -9.46
CA TRP A 176 42.23 5.85 -8.88
C TRP A 176 42.70 7.24 -9.32
N MET A 177 44.02 7.50 -9.32
CA MET A 177 44.58 8.77 -9.79
C MET A 177 44.28 9.01 -11.27
N GLU A 178 44.32 7.98 -12.11
CA GLU A 178 43.94 8.06 -13.52
C GLU A 178 42.45 8.37 -13.70
N GLN A 179 41.57 7.72 -12.94
CA GLN A 179 40.15 8.04 -12.93
C GLN A 179 39.90 9.50 -12.52
N GLN A 180 40.54 9.99 -11.47
CA GLN A 180 40.42 11.39 -11.06
C GLN A 180 40.93 12.35 -12.14
N ARG A 181 42.07 12.05 -12.78
CA ARG A 181 42.59 12.84 -13.90
C ARG A 181 41.62 12.85 -15.08
N ALA A 182 41.00 11.71 -15.40
CA ALA A 182 40.02 11.59 -16.47
C ALA A 182 38.76 12.43 -16.18
N LEU A 183 38.24 12.39 -14.95
CA LEU A 183 37.10 13.21 -14.51
C LEU A 183 37.41 14.71 -14.64
N ILE A 184 38.56 15.15 -14.12
CA ILE A 184 39.00 16.56 -14.22
C ILE A 184 39.16 16.97 -15.69
N LYS A 185 39.72 16.09 -16.54
CA LYS A 185 39.89 16.36 -17.97
C LYS A 185 38.53 16.50 -18.68
N ALA A 186 37.57 15.64 -18.36
CA ALA A 186 36.22 15.70 -18.90
C ALA A 186 35.50 17.00 -18.47
N GLU A 187 35.57 17.37 -17.20
CA GLU A 187 34.98 18.61 -16.68
C GLU A 187 35.60 19.86 -17.33
N LYS A 188 36.93 19.88 -17.50
CA LYS A 188 37.62 20.96 -18.22
C LYS A 188 37.19 21.04 -19.68
N ALA A 189 37.06 19.90 -20.37
CA ALA A 189 36.61 19.85 -21.75
C ALA A 189 35.16 20.36 -21.90
N GLU A 190 34.27 19.98 -20.98
CA GLU A 190 32.89 20.47 -20.95
C GLU A 190 32.84 21.99 -20.74
N LYS A 191 33.60 22.52 -19.76
CA LYS A 191 33.70 23.96 -19.52
C LYS A 191 34.26 24.71 -20.73
N GLN A 192 35.25 24.16 -21.43
CA GLN A 192 35.78 24.75 -22.66
C GLN A 192 34.75 24.72 -23.79
N GLN A 193 34.00 23.63 -23.93
CA GLN A 193 32.92 23.51 -24.91
C GLN A 193 31.78 24.51 -24.62
N GLN A 194 31.40 24.68 -23.36
CA GLN A 194 30.42 25.69 -22.94
C GLN A 194 30.92 27.11 -23.26
N LYS A 195 32.19 27.44 -22.96
CA LYS A 195 32.79 28.73 -23.34
C LYS A 195 32.78 28.96 -24.85
N ARG A 196 33.10 27.93 -25.65
CA ARG A 196 33.06 27.99 -27.13
C ARG A 196 31.64 28.20 -27.67
N ARG A 197 30.62 27.62 -27.04
CA ARG A 197 29.22 27.78 -27.41
C ARG A 197 28.65 29.18 -27.10
N GLY A 198 29.39 30.00 -26.34
CA GLY A 198 28.97 31.35 -25.97
C GLY A 198 27.78 31.35 -24.98
N LYS A 199 27.30 32.54 -24.62
CA LYS A 199 26.07 32.68 -23.84
C LYS A 199 24.89 32.39 -24.77
N VAL A 200 24.32 31.20 -24.67
CA VAL A 200 23.02 30.92 -25.27
C VAL A 200 21.99 31.80 -24.57
N TYR A 201 21.35 32.70 -25.31
CA TYR A 201 20.29 33.52 -24.77
C TYR A 201 19.13 32.63 -24.32
N ASP A 202 18.59 32.91 -23.15
CA ASP A 202 17.40 32.23 -22.69
C ASP A 202 16.20 32.63 -23.55
N THR A 203 15.71 31.69 -24.34
CA THR A 203 14.43 31.82 -25.05
C THR A 203 13.26 31.80 -24.06
N ARG A 204 12.09 32.33 -24.46
CA ARG A 204 10.88 32.30 -23.62
C ARG A 204 10.56 30.88 -23.11
N THR A 205 10.81 29.84 -23.90
CA THR A 205 10.60 28.44 -23.49
C THR A 205 11.60 27.97 -22.43
N THR A 206 12.88 28.37 -22.50
CA THR A 206 13.85 28.04 -21.44
C THR A 206 13.55 28.80 -20.15
N LEU A 207 13.10 30.05 -20.25
CA LEU A 207 12.62 30.82 -19.08
C LEU A 207 11.41 30.14 -18.42
N LEU A 208 10.43 29.70 -19.20
CA LEU A 208 9.26 28.99 -18.68
C LEU A 208 9.62 27.63 -18.05
N ARG A 209 10.63 26.91 -18.57
CA ARG A 209 11.14 25.67 -17.96
C ARG A 209 11.89 25.91 -16.65
N LYS A 210 12.57 27.06 -16.52
CA LYS A 210 13.29 27.44 -15.29
C LYS A 210 12.35 28.06 -14.25
N HIS A 211 11.22 28.62 -14.68
CA HIS A 211 10.27 29.28 -13.79
C HIS A 211 9.58 28.25 -12.90
N GLN A 212 9.91 28.29 -11.62
CA GLN A 212 9.22 27.53 -10.59
C GLN A 212 8.01 28.35 -10.09
N PRO A 213 6.78 27.80 -10.13
CA PRO A 213 5.62 28.53 -9.62
C PRO A 213 5.78 28.78 -8.12
N PRO A 214 5.45 29.99 -7.62
CA PRO A 214 5.50 30.27 -6.20
C PRO A 214 4.45 29.40 -5.50
N MET A 215 4.90 28.47 -4.66
CA MET A 215 4.02 27.67 -3.81
C MET A 215 3.63 28.48 -2.57
N LYS A 216 2.37 28.36 -2.13
CA LYS A 216 1.91 29.00 -0.90
C LYS A 216 2.67 28.43 0.29
N GLU A 217 3.26 29.30 1.12
CA GLU A 217 3.92 28.90 2.35
C GLU A 217 2.86 28.48 3.38
N GLU A 218 2.44 27.21 3.32
CA GLU A 218 1.60 26.64 4.36
C GLU A 218 2.47 26.24 5.56
N HIS A 219 2.24 26.88 6.70
CA HIS A 219 2.91 26.50 7.93
C HIS A 219 2.36 25.17 8.45
N LEU A 220 3.25 24.30 8.92
CA LEU A 220 2.86 23.11 9.69
C LEU A 220 1.95 23.53 10.85
N TRP A 221 0.89 22.75 11.08
CA TRP A 221 0.04 22.93 12.23
C TRP A 221 0.88 22.88 13.51
N ARG A 222 0.77 23.92 14.34
CA ARG A 222 1.45 24.05 15.62
C ARG A 222 0.43 24.31 16.72
N ILE A 223 0.60 23.66 17.86
CA ILE A 223 -0.20 23.91 19.05
C ILE A 223 0.14 25.32 19.56
N ALA A 224 -0.87 26.09 19.97
CA ALA A 224 -0.72 27.50 20.36
C ALA A 224 0.36 27.74 21.43
N HIS A 225 0.50 26.79 22.37
CA HIS A 225 1.54 26.82 23.40
C HIS A 225 2.97 26.85 22.81
N PHE A 226 3.20 26.14 21.70
CA PHE A 226 4.52 26.00 21.07
C PHE A 226 4.79 27.05 19.99
N GLN A 227 3.90 28.01 19.77
CA GLN A 227 4.14 29.07 18.80
C GLN A 227 5.16 30.12 19.29
N LYS A 228 5.24 30.32 20.61
CA LYS A 228 6.15 31.29 21.25
C LYS A 228 7.54 30.70 21.56
N VAL A 229 7.65 29.37 21.62
CA VAL A 229 8.86 28.68 22.06
C VAL A 229 9.67 28.24 20.84
N GLY A 230 10.94 28.66 20.77
CA GLY A 230 11.86 28.26 19.71
C GLY A 230 12.34 26.80 19.84
N PRO A 231 12.89 26.22 18.77
CA PRO A 231 13.44 24.87 18.81
C PRO A 231 14.55 24.79 19.86
N HIS A 232 14.46 23.80 20.75
CA HIS A 232 15.45 23.58 21.81
C HIS A 232 16.70 22.85 21.32
N LEU A 233 16.61 22.16 20.18
CA LEU A 233 17.70 21.39 19.58
C LEU A 233 17.93 21.87 18.15
N SER A 234 19.18 22.21 17.83
CA SER A 234 19.66 22.34 16.46
C SER A 234 20.37 21.06 16.07
N THR A 235 19.89 20.38 15.01
CA THR A 235 20.57 19.23 14.41
C THR A 235 21.76 19.64 13.53
N PHE A 236 21.89 20.94 13.24
CA PHE A 236 22.97 21.47 12.42
C PHE A 236 24.13 21.94 13.29
N GLU A 237 25.35 21.64 12.84
CA GLU A 237 26.59 22.09 13.48
C GLU A 237 26.71 23.62 13.55
N ASP A 238 26.30 24.33 12.48
CA ASP A 238 26.39 25.78 12.35
C ASP A 238 25.11 26.39 11.79
N GLN A 239 24.83 27.64 12.15
CA GLN A 239 23.72 28.42 11.58
C GLN A 239 23.81 28.53 10.05
N LYS A 240 25.01 28.69 9.51
CA LYS A 240 25.23 28.74 8.05
C LYS A 240 24.80 27.45 7.35
N ARG A 241 24.98 26.30 8.00
CA ARG A 241 24.54 25.01 7.45
C ARG A 241 23.03 24.85 7.51
N TYR A 242 22.41 25.36 8.59
CA TYR A 242 20.96 25.43 8.69
C TYR A 242 20.36 26.29 7.56
N ASP A 243 20.88 27.50 7.36
CA ASP A 243 20.37 28.40 6.31
C ASP A 243 20.53 27.77 4.92
N LYS A 244 21.69 27.16 4.63
CA LYS A 244 21.94 26.44 3.38
C LYS A 244 21.01 25.24 3.18
N ALA A 245 20.74 24.47 4.23
CA ALA A 245 19.80 23.35 4.14
C ALA A 245 18.37 23.84 3.90
N MET A 246 17.98 24.96 4.52
CA MET A 246 16.67 25.57 4.31
C MET A 246 16.52 26.16 2.90
N GLU A 247 17.58 26.75 2.35
CA GLU A 247 17.63 27.20 0.95
C GLU A 247 17.48 26.03 -0.03
N ALA A 248 18.19 24.91 0.20
CA ALA A 248 18.05 23.71 -0.62
C ALA A 248 16.63 23.13 -0.54
N PHE A 249 16.06 23.04 0.67
CA PHE A 249 14.68 22.62 0.87
C PHE A 249 13.71 23.51 0.08
N ARG A 250 13.85 24.84 0.19
CA ARG A 250 13.02 25.81 -0.54
C ARG A 250 13.11 25.66 -2.06
N ALA A 251 14.29 25.35 -2.59
CA ALA A 251 14.49 25.11 -4.02
C ALA A 251 13.83 23.80 -4.52
N GLU A 252 13.66 22.82 -3.63
CA GLU A 252 13.03 21.52 -3.93
C GLU A 252 11.50 21.53 -3.80
N ILE A 253 10.93 22.50 -3.09
CA ILE A 253 9.48 22.62 -2.85
C ILE A 253 8.63 22.38 -4.12
N PRO A 254 8.94 22.99 -5.29
CA PRO A 254 8.11 22.85 -6.50
C PRO A 254 8.13 21.45 -7.11
N VAL A 255 9.14 20.64 -6.78
CA VAL A 255 9.32 19.27 -7.29
C VAL A 255 8.68 18.25 -6.35
N ARG A 256 8.18 18.65 -5.18
CA ARG A 256 7.63 17.73 -4.18
C ARG A 256 6.11 17.73 -4.20
N ILE A 257 5.52 16.54 -4.01
CA ILE A 257 4.07 16.36 -3.90
C ILE A 257 3.61 16.71 -2.48
N GLY A 258 2.44 17.35 -2.37
CA GLY A 258 1.75 17.61 -1.11
C GLY A 258 1.76 19.09 -0.71
N THR A 259 0.80 19.49 0.12
CA THR A 259 0.61 20.89 0.55
C THR A 259 1.78 21.48 1.34
N LEU A 260 2.53 20.61 2.03
CA LEU A 260 3.70 20.98 2.82
C LEU A 260 5.03 20.74 2.09
N ALA A 261 4.98 20.27 0.84
CA ALA A 261 6.14 19.93 0.02
C ALA A 261 7.17 19.02 0.74
N GLN A 262 6.68 18.09 1.58
CA GLN A 262 7.49 17.08 2.28
C GLN A 262 7.30 15.68 1.69
N GLY A 263 6.47 15.53 0.65
CA GLY A 263 6.18 14.25 0.03
C GLY A 263 7.25 13.80 -0.97
N LEU A 264 6.88 12.77 -1.74
CA LEU A 264 7.69 12.22 -2.81
C LEU A 264 7.92 13.26 -3.91
N TYR A 265 9.04 13.11 -4.62
CA TYR A 265 9.28 13.90 -5.82
C TYR A 265 8.20 13.59 -6.87
N THR A 266 7.69 14.64 -7.51
CA THR A 266 6.96 14.49 -8.77
C THR A 266 7.93 13.84 -9.74
N THR A 267 7.73 12.56 -10.03
CA THR A 267 8.50 11.88 -11.07
C THR A 267 8.25 12.64 -12.37
N GLY A 268 9.26 13.36 -12.84
CA GLY A 268 9.31 13.92 -14.18
C GLY A 268 9.45 12.84 -15.23
#